data_AF-A0A7J5X6I4-F1
#
_entry.id   AF-A0A7J5X6I4-F1
#
_cell.length_a   1.000
_cell.length_b   1.000
_cell.length_c   1.000
_cell.angle_alpha   90.00
_cell.angle_beta   90.00
_cell.angle_gamma   90.00
#
_symmetry.space_group_name_H-M   'P 1'
#
loop_
_entity.id
_entity.type
_entity.pdbx_description
1 polymer ?
#
loop_
_entity_poly.entity_id
_entity_poly.type
_entity_poly.pdbx_seq_one_letter_code
_entity_poly.pdbx_strand_id
1 'polypeptide(L)' 'METRGKSKSKKAKHASAVEPLQEGEEVTDTAGKKWKLVKLLSQSTTELLYEVLQIDSRSNSKESNHILKLVSAA' A
#
# COMPACT_ATOMS: atom_id res chain seq x y z
N MET A 1 30.58 -2.97 -43.07
CA MET A 1 29.29 -3.67 -42.88
C MET A 1 29.01 -3.73 -41.39
N GLU A 2 27.98 -3.01 -41.01
CA GLU A 2 27.56 -2.72 -39.64
C GLU A 2 26.95 -3.94 -38.95
N THR A 3 27.22 -4.13 -37.65
CA THR A 3 26.32 -4.90 -36.77
C THR A 3 26.24 -4.28 -35.37
N ARG A 4 25.42 -3.22 -35.29
CA ARG A 4 24.39 -2.97 -34.26
C ARG A 4 24.76 -3.38 -32.82
N GLY A 5 25.37 -2.45 -32.09
CA GLY A 5 25.46 -2.48 -30.63
C GLY A 5 24.06 -2.60 -30.03
N LYS A 6 23.72 -3.78 -29.51
CA LYS A 6 22.45 -4.03 -28.84
C LYS A 6 22.56 -3.54 -27.40
N SER A 7 22.35 -2.25 -27.21
CA SER A 7 22.19 -1.64 -25.88
C SER A 7 20.99 -2.29 -25.18
N LYS A 8 21.24 -3.34 -24.39
CA LYS A 8 20.29 -3.83 -23.40
C LYS A 8 20.26 -2.79 -22.28
N SER A 9 19.44 -1.76 -22.46
CA SER A 9 18.97 -0.96 -21.34
C SER A 9 18.30 -1.92 -20.38
N LYS A 10 19.00 -2.27 -19.30
CA LYS A 10 18.41 -2.94 -18.13
C LYS A 10 17.28 -2.01 -17.70
N LYS A 11 16.04 -2.36 -18.02
CA LYS A 11 14.88 -1.81 -17.32
C LYS A 11 15.11 -2.19 -15.86
N ALA A 12 15.70 -1.28 -15.10
CA ALA A 12 15.68 -1.36 -13.65
C ALA A 12 14.20 -1.50 -13.32
N LYS A 13 13.82 -2.68 -12.80
CA LYS A 13 12.54 -2.82 -12.15
C LYS A 13 12.60 -1.80 -11.02
N HIS A 14 11.95 -0.66 -11.21
CA HIS A 14 11.69 0.27 -10.12
C HIS A 14 10.82 -0.51 -9.15
N ALA A 15 11.45 -1.25 -8.24
CA ALA A 15 10.77 -1.83 -7.11
C ALA A 15 10.18 -0.64 -6.35
N SER A 16 8.90 -0.72 -6.03
CA SER A 16 8.32 0.21 -5.07
C SER A 16 9.21 0.23 -3.84
N ALA A 17 9.65 1.41 -3.42
CA ALA A 17 10.45 1.56 -2.22
C ALA A 17 9.63 1.23 -0.96
N VAL A 18 8.30 1.32 -1.05
CA VAL A 18 7.38 1.00 0.04
C VAL A 18 6.96 -0.47 -0.03
N GLU A 19 7.41 -1.25 0.95
CA GLU A 19 6.97 -2.62 1.15
C GLU A 19 5.54 -2.64 1.73
N PRO A 20 4.62 -3.47 1.18
CA PRO A 20 3.26 -3.56 1.67
C PRO A 20 3.19 -4.27 3.03
N LEU A 21 2.34 -3.77 3.91
CA LEU A 21 1.97 -4.45 5.15
C LEU A 21 1.06 -5.65 4.87
N GLN A 22 1.02 -6.58 5.81
CA GLN A 22 0.23 -7.80 5.65
C GLN A 22 -1.28 -7.49 5.71
N GLU A 23 -2.06 -8.11 4.83
CA GLU A 23 -3.52 -8.11 4.98
C GLU A 23 -3.92 -8.80 6.29
N GLY A 24 -4.86 -8.20 7.00
CA GLY A 24 -5.29 -8.57 8.34
C GLY A 24 -4.55 -7.85 9.48
N GLU A 25 -3.49 -7.10 9.19
CA GLU A 25 -2.75 -6.32 10.18
C GLU A 25 -3.61 -5.18 10.75
N GLU A 26 -3.44 -4.91 12.05
CA GLU A 26 -4.10 -3.79 12.73
C GLU A 26 -3.15 -2.60 12.81
N VAL A 27 -3.59 -1.46 12.29
CA VAL A 27 -2.87 -0.19 12.36
C VAL A 27 -3.66 0.83 13.17
N THR A 28 -2.97 1.80 13.76
CA THR A 28 -3.59 2.90 14.50
C THR A 28 -3.23 4.21 13.82
N ASP A 29 -4.22 5.03 13.52
CA ASP A 29 -3.98 6.36 12.95
C ASP A 29 -3.53 7.38 14.01
N THR A 30 -3.15 8.57 13.56
CA THR A 30 -2.68 9.65 14.45
C THR A 30 -3.77 10.22 15.36
N ALA A 31 -5.05 9.95 15.07
CA ALA A 31 -6.18 10.28 15.92
C ALA A 31 -6.52 9.15 16.92
N GLY A 32 -5.75 8.05 16.91
CA GLY A 32 -5.93 6.90 17.79
C GLY A 32 -7.00 5.91 17.34
N LYS A 33 -7.55 6.04 16.12
CA LYS A 33 -8.51 5.05 15.60
C LYS A 33 -7.77 3.83 15.09
N LYS A 34 -8.35 2.65 15.36
CA LYS A 34 -7.82 1.38 14.93
C LYS A 34 -8.47 0.91 13.63
N TRP A 35 -7.66 0.36 12.74
CA TRP A 35 -8.07 -0.09 11.42
C TRP A 35 -7.45 -1.45 11.13
N LYS A 36 -8.22 -2.36 10.55
CA LYS A 36 -7.72 -3.63 10.03
C LYS A 36 -7.54 -3.53 8.52
N LEU A 37 -6.35 -3.85 8.03
CA LEU A 37 -6.09 -3.94 6.59
C LEU A 37 -6.86 -5.13 6.00
N VAL A 38 -7.72 -4.89 5.01
CA VAL A 38 -8.52 -5.94 4.37
C VAL A 38 -7.88 -6.37 3.07
N LYS A 39 -7.59 -5.41 2.19
CA LYS A 39 -7.10 -5.67 0.84
C LYS A 39 -6.20 -4.56 0.34
N LEU A 40 -5.04 -4.90 -0.22
CA LEU A 40 -4.21 -3.94 -0.94
C LEU A 40 -4.88 -3.59 -2.28
N LEU A 41 -5.22 -2.31 -2.46
CA LEU A 41 -5.84 -1.78 -3.67
C LEU A 41 -4.81 -1.28 -4.67
N SER A 42 -3.75 -0.64 -4.17
CA SER A 42 -2.69 -0.07 -5.01
C SER A 42 -1.38 0.07 -4.26
N GLN A 43 -0.28 -0.12 -4.99
CA GLN A 43 1.08 0.11 -4.51
C GLN A 43 1.81 0.99 -5.53
N SER A 44 2.43 2.05 -5.01
CA SER A 44 3.27 2.96 -5.77
C SER A 44 4.63 3.11 -5.08
N THR A 45 5.52 3.91 -5.66
CA THR A 45 6.87 4.14 -5.10
C THR A 45 6.86 4.85 -3.76
N THR A 46 5.78 5.55 -3.41
CA THR A 46 5.68 6.39 -2.22
C THR A 46 4.43 6.14 -1.39
N GLU A 47 3.45 5.40 -1.92
CA GLU A 47 2.14 5.23 -1.30
C GLU A 47 1.60 3.80 -1.44
N LEU A 48 0.86 3.36 -0.44
CA LEU A 48 0.03 2.17 -0.44
C LEU A 48 -1.42 2.55 -0.15
N LEU A 49 -2.36 1.97 -0.90
CA LEU A 49 -3.79 2.14 -0.69
C LEU A 49 -4.39 0.80 -0.26
N TYR A 50 -5.09 0.79 0.87
CA TYR A 50 -5.77 -0.39 1.39
C TYR A 50 -7.25 -0.13 1.59
N GLU A 51 -8.08 -1.12 1.25
CA GLU A 51 -9.40 -1.26 1.83
C GLU A 51 -9.24 -1.67 3.30
N VAL A 52 -10.03 -1.06 4.19
CA VAL A 52 -9.92 -1.31 5.63
C VAL A 52 -11.27 -1.47 6.31
N LEU A 53 -11.24 -2.08 7.49
CA LEU A 53 -12.33 -2.11 8.46
C LEU A 53 -11.95 -1.26 9.67
N GLN A 54 -12.85 -0.36 10.10
CA GLN A 54 -12.67 0.36 11.36
C GLN A 54 -12.94 -0.61 12.52
N ILE A 55 -12.00 -0.70 13.47
CA ILE A 55 -12.13 -1.53 14.67
C ILE A 55 -12.71 -0.64 15.77
N ASP A 56 -14.00 -0.29 15.65
CA ASP A 56 -14.72 0.42 16.70
C ASP A 56 -15.21 -0.55 17.77
N SER A 57 -15.03 -0.18 19.04
CA SER A 57 -15.59 -0.95 20.17
C SER A 57 -17.10 -0.77 20.33
N ARG A 58 -17.71 0.21 19.66
CA ARG A 58 -19.11 0.63 19.88
C ARG A 58 -20.01 0.49 18.65
N SER A 59 -19.45 0.42 17.45
CA SER A 59 -20.21 0.40 16.20
C SER A 59 -19.99 -0.93 15.51
N ASN A 60 -20.97 -1.84 15.58
CA ASN A 60 -20.95 -3.12 14.85
C ASN A 60 -21.13 -2.96 13.33
N SER A 61 -21.00 -1.74 12.80
CA SER A 61 -21.10 -1.51 11.37
C SER A 61 -19.83 -2.06 10.72
N LYS A 62 -19.91 -3.29 10.22
CA LYS A 62 -18.88 -3.92 9.35
C LYS A 62 -18.86 -3.25 7.98
N GLU A 63 -18.83 -1.93 7.96
CA GLU A 63 -18.89 -1.17 6.72
C GLU A 63 -17.47 -1.01 6.18
N SER A 64 -17.10 -1.89 5.24
CA SER A 64 -15.83 -1.89 4.51
C SER A 64 -15.75 -0.78 3.45
N ASN A 65 -16.18 0.44 3.77
CA ASN A 65 -16.19 1.57 2.81
C ASN A 65 -14.99 2.52 2.98
N HIS A 66 -14.02 2.15 3.82
CA HIS A 66 -12.89 3.02 4.14
C HIS A 66 -11.64 2.61 3.35
N ILE A 67 -10.88 3.60 2.92
CA ILE A 67 -9.57 3.43 2.29
C ILE A 67 -8.51 4.11 3.15
N LEU A 68 -7.48 3.38 3.55
CA LEU A 68 -6.28 3.96 4.16
C LEU A 68 -5.21 4.21 3.10
N LYS A 69 -4.64 5.41 3.14
CA LYS A 69 -3.45 5.77 2.37
C LYS A 69 -2.24 5.84 3.31
N LEU A 70 -1.30 4.93 3.13
CA LEU A 70 -0.01 4.94 3.84
C LEU A 70 1.02 5.59 2.93
N VAL A 71 1.77 6.55 3.45
CA VAL A 71 2.81 7.27 2.71
C VAL A 71 4.16 7.02 3.37
N SER A 72 5.21 6.80 2.58
CA SER A 72 6.57 6.72 3.11
C SER A 72 6.98 8.09 3.66
N ALA A 73 7.50 8.12 4.89
CA ALA A 73 8.20 9.30 5.39
C ALA A 73 9.51 9.48 4.61
N ALA A 74 9.78 10.73 4.19
CA ALA A 74 11.01 11.12 3.50
C ALA A 74 12.13 11.41 4.50
#